data_AF-A0A1J3I0C8-F1
#
_entry.id   AF-A0A1J3I0C8-F1
#
_cell.length_a   1.000
_cell.length_b   1.000
_cell.length_c   1.000
_cell.angle_alpha   90.00
_cell.angle_beta   90.00
_cell.angle_gamma   90.00
#
_symmetry.space_group_name_H-M   'P 1'
#
loop_
_entity.id
_entity.type
_entity.pdbx_description
1 polymer ?
#
loop_
_entity_poly.entity_id
_entity_poly.type
_entity_poly.pdbx_seq_one_letter_code
_entity_poly.pdbx_strand_id
1 'polypeptide(L)'
;QPIHGKSLTNFVYERNQYNVIEVNETSYISCNAENPIANWSRGAGRDLVPLNVTKRYYLISGSGGGCYGGMKLDVLVEKPPLAPAEQVSEVPPIPSDDNDQTQAKICNV
;
A
#
# COMPACT_ATOMS: atom_id res chain seq x y z
N GLN A 1 1.18 24.95 -2.06
CA GLN A 1 0.83 24.18 -0.84
C GLN A 1 -0.26 23.17 -1.19
N PRO A 2 -0.40 22.04 -0.49
CA PRO A 2 0.64 21.09 -0.05
C PRO A 2 0.23 19.62 -0.39
N ILE A 3 1.16 18.65 -0.41
CA ILE A 3 1.05 17.41 0.39
C ILE A 3 2.35 16.59 0.29
N HIS A 4 3.01 16.51 1.44
CA HIS A 4 4.07 15.57 1.78
C HIS A 4 3.65 14.10 1.50
N GLY A 5 4.55 13.31 0.91
CA GLY A 5 4.85 11.92 1.31
C GLY A 5 3.79 10.82 1.20
N LYS A 6 2.55 11.07 0.77
CA LYS A 6 1.52 10.00 0.74
C LYS A 6 1.68 9.08 -0.48
N SER A 7 2.27 7.91 -0.28
CA SER A 7 2.24 6.81 -1.26
C SER A 7 0.80 6.31 -1.44
N LEU A 8 0.20 6.61 -2.59
CA LEU A 8 -1.15 6.17 -2.98
C LEU A 8 -1.02 5.12 -4.09
N THR A 9 -1.63 3.95 -3.91
CA THR A 9 -1.69 2.92 -4.94
C THR A 9 -3.05 2.93 -5.63
N ASN A 10 -3.05 2.98 -6.96
CA ASN A 10 -4.26 3.05 -7.78
C ASN A 10 -4.69 1.63 -8.21
N PHE A 11 -5.86 1.20 -7.75
CA PHE A 11 -6.48 -0.06 -8.13
C PHE A 11 -7.61 0.20 -9.11
N VAL A 12 -7.57 -0.43 -10.27
CA VAL A 12 -8.61 -0.34 -11.31
C VAL A 12 -9.20 -1.72 -11.52
N TYR A 13 -10.53 -1.83 -11.44
CA TYR A 13 -11.24 -3.10 -11.51
C TYR A 13 -12.70 -2.92 -11.93
N GLU A 14 -13.35 -4.00 -12.37
CA GLU A 14 -14.78 -4.02 -12.67
C GLU A 14 -15.61 -3.88 -11.40
N ARG A 15 -16.17 -2.69 -11.17
CA ARG A 15 -16.85 -2.29 -9.91
C ARG A 15 -17.99 -3.20 -9.45
N ASN A 16 -18.61 -3.94 -10.37
CA ASN A 16 -19.74 -4.83 -10.08
C ASN A 16 -19.31 -6.28 -9.81
N GLN A 17 -18.03 -6.60 -10.03
CA GLN A 17 -17.50 -7.95 -9.91
C GLN A 17 -16.48 -8.05 -8.79
N TYR A 18 -15.61 -7.04 -8.68
CA TYR A 18 -14.46 -7.06 -7.79
C TYR A 18 -14.51 -5.90 -6.80
N ASN A 19 -13.69 -6.02 -5.77
CA ASN A 19 -13.51 -5.01 -4.74
C ASN A 19 -12.07 -5.05 -4.24
N VAL A 20 -11.67 -4.05 -3.46
CA VAL A 20 -10.37 -3.98 -2.80
C VAL A 20 -10.59 -3.90 -1.30
N ILE A 21 -10.17 -4.95 -0.60
CA ILE A 21 -10.21 -5.04 0.86
C ILE A 21 -8.83 -5.40 1.40
N GLU A 22 -8.52 -4.89 2.59
CA GLU A 22 -7.33 -5.25 3.36
C GLU A 22 -7.69 -6.34 4.36
N VAL A 23 -6.85 -7.37 4.45
CA VAL A 23 -7.04 -8.54 5.30
C VAL A 23 -5.75 -8.91 6.03
N ASN A 24 -5.82 -9.86 6.96
CA ASN A 24 -4.64 -10.47 7.58
C ASN A 24 -4.00 -11.52 6.65
N GLU A 25 -2.77 -11.92 6.95
CA GLU A 25 -2.02 -12.92 6.17
C GLU A 25 -2.79 -14.25 6.00
N THR A 26 -3.36 -14.80 7.08
CA THR A 26 -4.12 -16.06 7.01
C THR A 26 -5.34 -15.92 6.09
N SER A 27 -6.02 -14.77 6.15
CA SER A 27 -7.16 -14.46 5.29
C SER A 27 -6.74 -14.24 3.84
N TYR A 28 -5.56 -13.68 3.60
CA TYR A 28 -4.97 -13.54 2.27
C TYR A 28 -4.64 -14.90 1.64
N ILE A 29 -4.08 -15.82 2.42
CA ILE A 29 -3.75 -17.18 1.97
C ILE A 29 -5.03 -17.97 1.66
N SER A 30 -6.01 -17.90 2.56
CA SER A 30 -7.29 -18.63 2.44
C SER A 30 -8.33 -17.94 1.55
N CYS A 31 -8.06 -16.71 1.10
CA CYS A 31 -9.02 -15.84 0.41
C CYS A 31 -10.31 -15.57 1.22
N ASN A 32 -10.20 -15.45 2.56
CA ASN A 32 -11.32 -15.13 3.42
C ASN A 32 -11.58 -13.61 3.46
N ALA A 33 -12.78 -13.21 3.05
CA ALA A 33 -13.24 -11.82 2.99
C ALA A 33 -14.29 -11.45 4.07
N GLU A 34 -14.60 -12.34 5.02
CA GLU A 34 -15.66 -12.13 6.02
C GLU A 34 -15.31 -11.05 7.03
N ASN A 35 -14.03 -10.93 7.41
CA ASN A 35 -13.56 -10.00 8.43
C ASN A 35 -12.41 -9.13 7.88
N PRO A 36 -12.71 -8.20 6.94
CA PRO A 36 -11.69 -7.30 6.42
C PRO A 36 -11.24 -6.31 7.50
N ILE A 37 -9.96 -6.00 7.51
CA ILE A 37 -9.36 -4.94 8.34
C ILE A 37 -9.85 -3.58 7.85
N ALA A 38 -9.84 -3.39 6.53
CA ALA A 38 -10.32 -2.18 5.88
C ALA A 38 -10.97 -2.51 4.54
N ASN A 39 -12.01 -1.75 4.18
CA ASN A 39 -12.59 -1.79 2.85
C ASN A 39 -12.26 -0.48 2.14
N TRP A 40 -11.48 -0.58 1.07
CA TRP A 40 -11.01 0.57 0.29
C TRP A 40 -11.92 0.90 -0.89
N SER A 41 -12.89 0.04 -1.18
CA SER A 41 -13.77 0.15 -2.34
C SER A 41 -14.76 1.29 -2.15
N ARG A 42 -14.68 2.34 -2.96
CA ARG A 42 -15.64 3.47 -2.95
C ARG A 42 -16.71 3.33 -4.01
N GLY A 43 -16.74 2.19 -4.69
CA GLY A 43 -17.75 1.85 -5.67
C GLY A 43 -17.50 2.41 -7.07
N ALA A 44 -16.43 3.17 -7.32
CA ALA A 44 -16.14 3.69 -8.67
C ALA A 44 -15.43 2.68 -9.59
N GLY A 45 -14.86 1.60 -9.04
CA GLY A 45 -13.98 0.67 -9.78
C GLY A 45 -12.57 1.24 -10.01
N ARG A 46 -12.27 2.37 -9.37
CA ARG A 46 -10.95 2.99 -9.34
C ARG A 46 -10.71 3.58 -7.97
N ASP A 47 -9.98 2.86 -7.15
CA ASP A 47 -9.77 3.22 -5.74
C ASP A 47 -8.29 3.51 -5.46
N LEU A 48 -8.07 4.56 -4.66
CA LEU A 48 -6.76 4.98 -4.21
C LEU A 48 -6.55 4.49 -2.78
N VAL A 49 -5.67 3.51 -2.62
CA VAL A 49 -5.32 2.94 -1.31
C VAL A 49 -4.10 3.68 -0.76
N PRO A 50 -4.20 4.36 0.39
CA PRO A 50 -3.07 4.99 1.05
C PRO A 50 -2.21 3.94 1.74
N LEU A 51 -0.97 3.79 1.27
CA LEU A 51 0.05 2.91 1.83
C LEU A 51 1.12 3.76 2.54
N ASN A 52 0.69 4.54 3.53
CA ASN A 52 1.53 5.52 4.21
C ASN A 52 2.11 5.03 5.54
N VAL A 53 1.60 3.93 6.10
CA VAL A 53 2.14 3.34 7.34
C VAL A 53 3.10 2.23 6.99
N THR A 54 4.28 2.26 7.60
CA THR A 54 5.29 1.19 7.55
C THR A 54 4.71 -0.11 8.13
N LYS A 55 4.22 -0.99 7.27
CA LYS A 55 3.74 -2.33 7.61
C LYS A 55 3.60 -3.17 6.32
N ARG A 56 3.33 -4.46 6.49
CA ARG A 56 2.91 -5.33 5.39
C ARG A 56 1.39 -5.25 5.23
N TYR A 57 0.92 -5.00 4.02
CA TYR A 57 -0.49 -4.96 3.65
C TYR A 57 -0.80 -6.16 2.79
N TYR A 58 -1.91 -6.82 3.10
CA TYR A 58 -2.46 -7.87 2.26
C TYR A 58 -3.80 -7.40 1.71
N LEU A 59 -3.84 -7.20 0.40
CA LEU A 59 -5.01 -6.69 -0.30
C LEU A 59 -5.59 -7.81 -1.16
N ILE A 60 -6.89 -8.04 -1.12
CA ILE A 60 -7.56 -9.07 -1.94
C ILE A 60 -8.83 -8.52 -2.58
N SER A 61 -9.27 -9.17 -3.66
CA SER A 61 -10.67 -9.09 -4.09
C SER A 61 -11.50 -10.16 -3.38
N GLY A 62 -12.35 -9.71 -2.47
CA GLY A 62 -13.29 -10.56 -1.72
C GLY A 62 -14.56 -10.93 -2.50
N SER A 63 -14.86 -10.26 -3.60
CA SER A 63 -16.00 -10.56 -4.48
C SER A 63 -15.57 -11.19 -5.81
N GLY A 64 -16.53 -11.81 -6.50
CA GLY A 64 -16.37 -12.30 -7.87
C GLY A 64 -15.35 -13.44 -8.05
N GLY A 65 -14.92 -14.09 -6.96
CA GLY A 65 -13.86 -15.11 -7.00
C GLY A 65 -12.48 -14.55 -7.34
N GLY A 66 -12.31 -13.22 -7.33
CA GLY A 66 -11.06 -12.56 -7.76
C GLY A 66 -9.83 -13.06 -7.02
N CYS A 67 -9.89 -13.21 -5.68
CA CYS A 67 -8.75 -13.68 -4.90
C CYS A 67 -8.24 -15.07 -5.33
N TYR A 68 -9.14 -16.02 -5.60
CA TYR A 68 -8.76 -17.36 -6.10
C TYR A 68 -8.26 -17.30 -7.55
N GLY A 69 -8.71 -16.32 -8.33
CA GLY A 69 -8.21 -16.03 -9.66
C GLY A 69 -6.88 -15.25 -9.71
N GLY A 70 -6.26 -14.97 -8.57
CA GLY A 70 -4.99 -14.24 -8.48
C GLY A 70 -5.14 -12.72 -8.30
N MET A 71 -6.34 -12.17 -8.10
CA MET A 71 -6.52 -10.77 -7.73
C MET A 71 -6.27 -10.55 -6.24
N LYS A 72 -5.00 -10.67 -5.85
CA LYS A 72 -4.50 -10.43 -4.50
C LYS A 72 -3.09 -9.83 -4.56
N LEU A 73 -2.72 -9.03 -3.57
CA LEU A 73 -1.47 -8.30 -3.53
C LEU A 73 -0.88 -8.30 -2.12
N ASP A 74 0.39 -8.68 -1.99
CA ASP A 74 1.19 -8.49 -0.78
C ASP A 74 2.12 -7.31 -0.99
N VAL A 75 1.96 -6.27 -0.18
CA VAL A 75 2.76 -5.05 -0.26
C VAL A 75 3.49 -4.81 1.05
N LEU A 76 4.80 -4.76 0.99
CA LEU A 76 5.64 -4.37 2.11
C LEU A 76 5.98 -2.90 2.01
N VAL A 77 5.52 -2.13 2.98
CA VAL A 77 5.79 -0.70 3.09
C VAL A 77 6.87 -0.50 4.13
N GLU A 78 8.02 0.00 3.71
CA GLU A 78 9.21 0.18 4.53
C GLU A 78 9.70 1.63 4.46
N LYS A 79 10.37 2.06 5.52
CA LYS A 79 11.19 3.27 5.42
C LYS A 79 12.39 2.94 4.53
N PRO A 80 12.71 3.77 3.53
CA PRO A 80 13.94 3.61 2.78
C PRO A 80 15.10 3.65 3.77
N PRO A 81 16.19 2.91 3.49
CA PRO A 81 17.42 3.07 4.25
C PRO A 81 17.76 4.56 4.26
N LEU A 82 18.11 5.11 5.43
CA LEU A 82 18.76 6.42 5.48
C LEU A 82 19.93 6.33 4.50
N ALA A 83 19.91 7.14 3.45
CA ALA A 83 21.02 7.19 2.51
C ALA A 83 22.30 7.32 3.33
N PRO A 84 23.36 6.53 3.07
CA PRO A 84 24.64 6.80 3.67
C PRO A 84 24.93 8.27 3.41
N ALA A 85 25.13 9.06 4.47
CA ALA A 85 25.57 10.43 4.32
C ALA A 85 26.84 10.39 3.49
N GLU A 86 26.76 10.78 2.21
CA GLU A 86 27.97 11.02 1.44
C GLU A 86 28.76 12.05 2.23
N GLN A 87 29.92 11.61 2.69
CA GLN A 87 30.90 12.38 3.43
C GLN A 87 31.42 13.49 2.51
N VAL A 88 30.74 14.63 2.44
CA VAL A 88 31.30 15.82 1.80
C VAL A 88 31.08 17.02 2.70
N SER A 89 32.10 17.27 3.52
CA SER A 89 32.59 18.54 4.05
C SER A 89 31.62 19.74 4.19
N GLU A 90 31.35 20.10 5.46
CA GLU A 90 31.36 21.46 5.99
C GLU A 90 30.47 22.54 5.33
N VAL A 91 29.16 22.51 5.60
CA VAL A 91 28.27 23.70 5.57
C VAL A 91 27.23 23.56 6.73
N PRO A 92 26.84 24.63 7.45
CA PRO A 92 26.01 24.53 8.66
C PRO A 92 24.63 23.91 8.40
N PRO A 93 24.01 23.24 9.39
CA PRO A 93 22.78 22.50 9.19
C PRO A 93 21.61 23.45 8.96
N ILE A 94 21.12 23.52 7.73
CA ILE A 94 19.78 24.00 7.42
C ILE A 94 18.83 22.84 7.74
N PRO A 95 17.77 23.03 8.55
CA PRO A 95 16.81 21.97 8.84
C PRO A 95 16.07 21.65 7.54
N SER A 96 16.50 20.57 6.87
CA SER A 96 15.81 20.04 5.70
C SER A 96 14.64 19.22 6.22
N ASP A 97 13.44 19.69 5.87
CA ASP A 97 12.15 19.10 6.23
C ASP A 97 12.15 17.56 6.15
N ASP A 98 11.60 16.94 7.20
CA ASP A 98 11.44 15.50 7.38
C ASP A 98 11.07 14.78 6.07
N ASN A 99 12.01 13.98 5.59
CA ASN A 99 11.83 13.13 4.42
C ASN A 99 10.91 11.96 4.76
N ASP A 100 9.60 12.22 4.84
CA ASP A 100 8.52 11.22 4.96
C ASP A 100 8.35 10.45 3.63
N GLN A 101 9.43 9.86 3.12
CA GLN A 101 9.41 9.07 1.89
C GLN A 101 9.21 7.61 2.25
N THR A 102 7.98 7.22 2.60
CA THR A 102 7.68 5.78 2.78
C THR A 102 7.60 5.09 1.41
N GLN A 103 8.35 3.99 1.21
CA GLN A 103 8.35 3.26 -0.07
C GLN A 103 7.51 1.97 0.05
N ALA A 104 6.63 1.75 -0.93
CA ALA A 104 5.89 0.50 -1.07
C ALA A 104 6.62 -0.44 -2.05
N LYS A 105 6.86 -1.68 -1.63
CA LYS A 105 7.39 -2.77 -2.46
C LYS A 105 6.30 -3.82 -2.63
N ILE A 106 6.01 -4.18 -3.89
CA ILE A 106 5.13 -5.32 -4.18
C ILE A 106 5.95 -6.59 -3.96
N CYS A 107 5.50 -7.44 -3.05
CA CYS A 107 6.15 -8.72 -2.76
C CYS A 107 5.59 -9.83 -3.66
N ASN A 108 4.26 -9.94 -3.75
CA ASN A 108 3.57 -10.94 -4.58
C ASN A 108 2.37 -10.34 -5.31
N VAL A 109 2.13 -10.84 -6.52
CA VAL A 109 0.97 -10.60 -7.39
C VAL A 109 0.32 -11.94 -7.70
#